data_AF-A0A9E5FFS5-F1
#
_entry.id   AF-A0A9E5FFS5-F1
#
_cell.length_a   1.000
_cell.length_b   1.000
_cell.length_c   1.000
_cell.angle_alpha   90.00
_cell.angle_beta   90.00
_cell.angle_gamma   90.00
#
_symmetry.space_group_name_H-M   'P 1'
#
loop_
_entity.id
_entity.type
_entity.pdbx_description
1 polymer ?
#
loop_
_entity_poly.entity_id
_entity_poly.type
_entity_poly.pdbx_seq_one_letter_code
_entity_poly.pdbx_strand_id
1 'polypeptide(L)'
;MMNRTIPCVVILISSIATGWGMAQDLLVFKDISPQKYDIKARASQIDPRAQPHPEIGFVFEKDGKPADVENATVDTRVKPQGKLVIWLMGHNAQLFDRLAGYGLHAIQVHYANGWFGTFGKEPPPADPLFLGKIRLEAATGEDFSDVVSIPRPDGMKERALQFVKHLAKSNPQGKWDFFISADGNDLRWDRVIVAGSSHGSTTAARFAIHQKVDRVVMFCGPRDQYESWQELPSATPSNRFFGFSHVLDGGWKGDHYCRSWILLGLNRHGPLVNVDKNKTPYGNSRRLITDADVKNDDKRAHSAVTPGGAAVKDANGKYIHEDVWRYLFNHPVEKTGEATAAENDCKMILRSKQ
;
A
#
# COMPACT_ATOMS: atom_id res chain seq x y z
N MET A 1 -32.02 -49.49 -43.66
CA MET A 1 -31.57 -48.08 -43.67
C MET A 1 -32.79 -47.19 -43.46
N MET A 2 -33.07 -46.81 -42.21
CA MET A 2 -34.16 -45.89 -41.86
C MET A 2 -33.50 -44.67 -41.23
N ASN A 3 -33.51 -43.55 -41.96
CA ASN A 3 -33.04 -42.27 -41.45
C ASN A 3 -34.25 -41.47 -40.96
N ARG A 4 -34.43 -41.40 -39.64
CA ARG A 4 -35.39 -40.49 -38.98
C ARG A 4 -34.63 -39.24 -38.55
N THR A 5 -34.88 -38.13 -39.22
CA THR A 5 -34.44 -36.79 -38.79
C THR A 5 -35.41 -36.26 -37.73
N ILE A 6 -34.90 -36.04 -36.51
CA ILE A 6 -35.60 -35.38 -35.41
C ILE A 6 -35.27 -33.87 -35.51
N PRO A 7 -36.25 -32.95 -35.53
CA PRO A 7 -35.96 -31.53 -35.48
C PRO A 7 -35.56 -31.12 -34.06
N CYS A 8 -34.36 -30.57 -33.92
CA CYS A 8 -33.84 -30.03 -32.68
C CYS A 8 -34.51 -28.67 -32.39
N VAL A 9 -35.36 -28.61 -31.36
CA VAL A 9 -35.96 -27.36 -30.88
C VAL A 9 -34.92 -26.64 -30.03
N VAL A 10 -34.39 -25.53 -30.53
CA VAL A 10 -33.51 -24.63 -29.77
C VAL A 10 -34.38 -23.80 -28.82
N ILE A 11 -34.36 -24.15 -27.54
CA ILE A 11 -34.98 -23.33 -26.48
C ILE A 11 -33.99 -22.21 -26.14
N LEU A 12 -34.28 -21.00 -26.61
CA LEU A 12 -33.60 -19.77 -26.20
C LEU A 12 -34.02 -19.44 -24.75
N ILE A 13 -33.15 -19.78 -23.80
CA ILE A 13 -33.28 -19.34 -22.41
C ILE A 13 -32.80 -17.89 -22.35
N SER A 14 -33.73 -16.94 -22.35
CA SER A 14 -33.43 -15.53 -22.06
C SER A 14 -32.97 -15.42 -20.60
N SER A 15 -31.67 -15.27 -20.39
CA SER A 15 -31.11 -14.95 -19.09
C SER A 15 -31.44 -13.48 -18.78
N ILE A 16 -32.45 -13.26 -17.95
CA ILE A 16 -32.71 -11.95 -17.35
C ILE A 16 -31.55 -11.70 -16.37
N ALA A 17 -30.54 -10.95 -16.82
CA ALA A 17 -29.53 -10.39 -15.94
C ALA A 17 -30.22 -9.38 -15.03
N THR A 18 -30.58 -9.80 -13.81
CA THR A 18 -30.95 -8.90 -12.73
C THR A 18 -29.70 -8.11 -12.35
N GLY A 19 -29.53 -6.96 -13.00
CA GLY A 19 -28.53 -5.96 -12.63
C GLY A 19 -28.85 -5.41 -11.25
N TRP A 20 -28.39 -6.09 -10.20
CA TRP A 20 -28.24 -5.49 -8.89
C TRP A 20 -27.03 -4.57 -8.99
N GLY A 21 -27.27 -3.36 -9.50
CA GLY A 21 -26.37 -2.24 -9.24
C GLY A 21 -26.33 -2.06 -7.73
N MET A 22 -25.29 -2.61 -7.09
CA MET A 22 -25.00 -2.33 -5.68
C MET A 22 -24.90 -0.81 -5.57
N ALA A 23 -25.90 -0.18 -4.96
CA ALA A 23 -25.79 1.19 -4.53
C ALA A 23 -24.50 1.27 -3.69
N GLN A 24 -23.51 2.02 -4.17
CA GLN A 24 -22.32 2.27 -3.37
C GLN A 24 -22.81 2.96 -2.10
N ASP A 25 -22.64 2.33 -0.92
CA ASP A 25 -22.93 3.00 0.34
C ASP A 25 -22.14 4.31 0.34
N LEU A 26 -22.83 5.44 0.25
CA LEU A 26 -22.20 6.75 0.23
C LEU A 26 -21.88 7.11 1.68
N LEU A 27 -20.58 7.25 1.98
CA LEU A 27 -20.16 7.77 3.27
C LEU A 27 -20.49 9.27 3.35
N VAL A 28 -21.13 9.69 4.44
CA VAL A 28 -21.45 11.10 4.72
C VAL A 28 -21.19 11.38 6.19
N PHE A 29 -20.44 12.44 6.48
CA PHE A 29 -20.20 12.89 7.84
C PHE A 29 -21.45 13.60 8.40
N LYS A 30 -21.72 13.37 9.69
CA LYS A 30 -22.78 14.05 10.46
C LYS A 30 -22.14 14.71 11.67
N ASP A 31 -21.15 15.56 11.40
CA ASP A 31 -20.38 16.25 12.43
C ASP A 31 -20.98 17.65 12.66
N ILE A 32 -21.40 17.90 13.90
CA ILE A 32 -21.99 19.19 14.31
C ILE A 32 -20.92 20.28 14.47
N SER A 33 -19.65 19.90 14.57
CA SER A 33 -18.50 20.81 14.64
C SER A 33 -17.38 20.33 13.72
N PRO A 34 -17.57 20.41 12.38
CA PRO A 34 -16.63 19.88 11.41
C PRO A 34 -15.20 20.37 11.63
N GLN A 35 -14.26 19.43 11.76
CA GLN A 35 -12.85 19.70 11.99
C GLN A 35 -11.97 18.55 11.50
N LYS A 36 -10.66 18.79 11.50
CA LYS A 36 -9.69 17.72 11.36
C LYS A 36 -9.46 17.07 12.71
N TYR A 37 -9.61 15.75 12.76
CA TYR A 37 -9.28 14.92 13.91
C TYR A 37 -7.94 14.25 13.68
N ASP A 38 -7.02 14.43 14.62
CA ASP A 38 -5.79 13.64 14.72
C ASP A 38 -5.85 12.86 16.02
N ILE A 39 -5.86 11.53 15.92
CA ILE A 39 -6.14 10.63 17.05
C ILE A 39 -4.93 9.73 17.24
N LYS A 40 -4.57 9.50 18.51
CA LYS A 40 -3.51 8.58 18.91
C LYS A 40 -4.03 7.62 19.95
N ALA A 41 -3.57 6.38 19.88
CA ALA A 41 -3.83 5.36 20.89
C ALA A 41 -2.67 4.37 20.91
N ARG A 42 -2.49 3.64 22.02
CA ARG A 42 -1.47 2.58 22.12
C ARG A 42 -2.06 1.26 21.68
N ALA A 43 -1.35 0.50 20.85
CA ALA A 43 -1.78 -0.82 20.42
C ALA A 43 -2.06 -1.75 21.62
N SER A 44 -1.18 -1.72 22.63
CA SER A 44 -1.34 -2.49 23.88
C SER A 44 -2.54 -2.10 24.75
N GLN A 45 -3.06 -0.88 24.59
CA GLN A 45 -4.26 -0.43 25.29
C GLN A 45 -5.54 -0.75 24.53
N ILE A 46 -5.45 -0.84 23.19
CA ILE A 46 -6.58 -1.17 22.33
C ILE A 46 -6.84 -2.68 22.32
N ASP A 47 -5.78 -3.49 22.25
CA ASP A 47 -5.86 -4.96 22.23
C ASP A 47 -4.91 -5.55 23.29
N PRO A 48 -5.43 -6.12 24.40
CA PRO A 48 -4.58 -6.70 25.44
C PRO A 48 -3.84 -7.97 25.00
N ARG A 49 -4.16 -8.54 23.83
CA ARG A 49 -3.44 -9.67 23.24
C ARG A 49 -2.14 -9.23 22.57
N ALA A 50 -1.96 -7.93 22.34
CA ALA A 50 -0.78 -7.35 21.73
C ALA A 50 0.49 -7.69 22.51
N GLN A 51 1.53 -8.19 21.83
CA GLN A 51 2.83 -8.46 22.44
C GLN A 51 3.98 -7.72 21.74
N PRO A 52 5.04 -7.35 22.48
CA PRO A 52 6.31 -6.98 21.89
C PRO A 52 7.05 -8.23 21.37
N HIS A 53 7.94 -8.02 20.41
CA HIS A 53 8.83 -9.02 19.82
C HIS A 53 10.28 -8.52 19.83
N PRO A 54 10.95 -8.45 21.00
CA PRO A 54 12.31 -7.91 21.12
C PRO A 54 13.34 -8.64 20.26
N GLU A 55 13.13 -9.93 19.97
CA GLU A 55 13.97 -10.77 19.11
C GLU A 55 14.08 -10.25 17.68
N ILE A 56 13.08 -9.51 17.20
CA ILE A 56 13.11 -8.79 15.92
C ILE A 56 13.13 -7.27 16.13
N GLY A 57 13.49 -6.78 17.31
CA GLY A 57 13.59 -5.35 17.60
C GLY A 57 12.26 -4.59 17.62
N PHE A 58 11.13 -5.30 17.75
CA PHE A 58 9.81 -4.69 17.85
C PHE A 58 9.40 -4.61 19.33
N VAL A 59 9.24 -3.39 19.85
CA VAL A 59 9.06 -3.14 21.30
C VAL A 59 7.91 -2.16 21.55
N PHE A 60 7.29 -2.23 22.72
CA PHE A 60 6.23 -1.29 23.11
C PHE A 60 6.75 -0.06 23.85
N GLU A 61 8.00 -0.11 24.30
CA GLU A 61 8.66 1.01 24.95
C GLU A 61 10.10 1.11 24.46
N LYS A 62 10.56 2.34 24.27
CA LYS A 62 11.93 2.65 23.90
C LYS A 62 12.35 3.91 24.65
N ASP A 63 13.50 3.84 25.33
CA ASP A 63 14.04 4.95 26.12
C ASP A 63 13.02 5.53 27.14
N GLY A 64 12.25 4.64 27.78
CA GLY A 64 11.22 5.00 28.76
C GLY A 64 9.96 5.67 28.18
N LYS A 65 9.78 5.65 26.85
CA LYS A 65 8.62 6.22 26.16
C LYS A 65 7.83 5.15 25.41
N PRO A 66 6.49 5.27 25.33
CA PRO A 66 5.69 4.42 24.46
C PRO A 66 6.18 4.44 23.02
N ALA A 67 6.41 3.25 22.47
CA ALA A 67 6.79 3.02 21.07
C ALA A 67 5.63 2.44 20.25
N ASP A 68 4.63 1.85 20.90
CA ASP A 68 3.44 1.24 20.28
C ASP A 68 2.29 2.22 19.99
N VAL A 69 2.62 3.48 19.72
CA VAL A 69 1.63 4.51 19.40
C VAL A 69 1.18 4.36 17.96
N GLU A 70 -0.13 4.25 17.79
CA GLU A 70 -0.85 4.25 16.52
C GLU A 70 -1.43 5.64 16.26
N ASN A 71 -1.52 6.02 14.99
CA ASN A 71 -1.94 7.38 14.59
C ASN A 71 -3.05 7.29 13.55
N ALA A 72 -4.09 8.10 13.70
CA ALA A 72 -5.19 8.20 12.75
C ALA A 72 -5.52 9.65 12.43
N THR A 73 -6.01 9.91 11.21
CA THR A 73 -6.54 11.21 10.84
C THR A 73 -7.77 11.10 9.94
N VAL A 74 -8.68 12.06 10.11
CA VAL A 74 -9.86 12.29 9.26
C VAL A 74 -10.24 13.76 9.33
N ASP A 75 -10.61 14.37 8.19
CA ASP A 75 -11.12 15.74 8.14
C ASP A 75 -12.61 15.75 7.77
N THR A 76 -13.47 16.01 8.75
CA THR A 76 -14.93 16.01 8.56
C THR A 76 -15.44 17.26 7.84
N ARG A 77 -14.57 18.25 7.59
CA ARG A 77 -14.87 19.42 6.74
C ARG A 77 -14.77 19.07 5.24
N VAL A 78 -14.06 17.99 4.91
CA VAL A 78 -13.81 17.55 3.53
C VAL A 78 -14.79 16.43 3.18
N LYS A 79 -15.35 16.46 1.96
CA LYS A 79 -16.24 15.40 1.50
C LYS A 79 -15.52 14.04 1.54
N PRO A 80 -16.05 13.04 2.25
CA PRO A 80 -15.38 11.74 2.36
C PRO A 80 -15.39 10.99 1.03
N GLN A 81 -14.32 10.25 0.75
CA GLN A 81 -14.25 9.31 -0.37
C GLN A 81 -14.70 7.89 0.00
N GLY A 82 -14.87 7.60 1.30
CA GLY A 82 -15.16 6.24 1.75
C GLY A 82 -14.00 5.27 1.51
N LYS A 83 -12.76 5.77 1.64
CA LYS A 83 -11.52 4.99 1.49
C LYS A 83 -10.62 5.18 2.71
N LEU A 84 -10.01 4.08 3.16
CA LEU A 84 -9.10 4.03 4.30
C LEU A 84 -7.68 3.77 3.80
N VAL A 85 -6.74 4.63 4.16
CA VAL A 85 -5.31 4.42 3.90
C VAL A 85 -4.67 3.78 5.14
N ILE A 86 -3.99 2.66 4.94
CA ILE A 86 -3.09 2.08 5.94
C ILE A 86 -1.65 2.40 5.53
N TRP A 87 -0.96 3.21 6.32
CA TRP A 87 0.42 3.62 6.10
C TRP A 87 1.39 2.70 6.83
N LEU A 88 2.23 2.00 6.08
CA LEU A 88 3.15 0.96 6.58
C LEU A 88 4.56 1.48 6.88
N MET A 89 4.67 2.68 7.43
CA MET A 89 5.92 3.25 7.94
C MET A 89 5.66 4.07 9.20
N GLY A 90 6.71 4.62 9.81
CA GLY A 90 6.55 5.60 10.89
C GLY A 90 5.62 6.73 10.48
N HIS A 91 4.87 7.27 11.45
CA HIS A 91 3.87 8.30 11.22
C HIS A 91 4.46 9.51 10.47
N ASN A 92 3.80 9.90 9.38
CA ASN A 92 4.15 11.07 8.58
C ASN A 92 2.97 12.07 8.63
N ALA A 93 3.05 13.04 9.54
CA ALA A 93 2.00 14.05 9.74
C ALA A 93 1.67 14.82 8.45
N GLN A 94 2.70 15.18 7.67
CA GLN A 94 2.49 15.95 6.44
C GLN A 94 1.79 15.13 5.34
N LEU A 95 2.06 13.83 5.27
CA LEU A 95 1.29 12.94 4.41
C LEU A 95 -0.15 12.82 4.91
N PHE A 96 -0.35 12.63 6.21
CA PHE A 96 -1.67 12.50 6.84
C PHE A 96 -2.54 13.75 6.61
N ASP A 97 -1.97 14.96 6.72
CA ASP A 97 -2.64 16.23 6.38
C ASP A 97 -3.18 16.23 4.95
N ARG A 98 -2.38 15.73 3.98
CA ARG A 98 -2.79 15.65 2.58
C ARG A 98 -3.87 14.61 2.36
N LEU A 99 -3.71 13.42 2.94
CA LEU A 99 -4.70 12.35 2.82
C LEU A 99 -6.07 12.79 3.37
N ALA A 100 -6.08 13.41 4.55
CA ALA A 100 -7.29 13.99 5.12
C ALA A 100 -7.87 15.10 4.23
N GLY A 101 -7.01 15.97 3.67
CA GLY A 101 -7.38 17.00 2.70
C GLY A 101 -7.91 16.45 1.36
N TYR A 102 -7.65 15.18 1.04
CA TYR A 102 -8.25 14.49 -0.10
C TYR A 102 -9.62 13.86 0.25
N GLY A 103 -10.04 13.88 1.51
CA GLY A 103 -11.25 13.20 1.99
C GLY A 103 -11.02 11.72 2.27
N LEU A 104 -9.77 11.30 2.47
CA LEU A 104 -9.39 9.94 2.85
C LEU A 104 -9.26 9.84 4.37
N HIS A 105 -9.69 8.71 4.92
CA HIS A 105 -9.30 8.30 6.27
C HIS A 105 -7.89 7.73 6.21
N ALA A 106 -7.05 8.00 7.19
CA ALA A 106 -5.73 7.38 7.24
C ALA A 106 -5.37 6.89 8.63
N ILE A 107 -4.72 5.72 8.70
CA ILE A 107 -4.16 5.14 9.91
C ILE A 107 -2.72 4.70 9.68
N GLN A 108 -1.94 4.72 10.75
CA GLN A 108 -0.64 4.07 10.86
C GLN A 108 -0.68 3.22 12.12
N VAL A 109 -0.47 1.91 11.95
CA VAL A 109 -0.53 0.92 13.02
C VAL A 109 0.86 0.45 13.43
N HIS A 110 1.01 0.07 14.68
CA HIS A 110 2.25 -0.47 15.23
C HIS A 110 2.21 -2.01 15.16
N TYR A 111 2.68 -2.54 14.03
CA TYR A 111 2.72 -3.98 13.74
C TYR A 111 4.16 -4.52 13.74
N ALA A 112 4.32 -5.83 13.96
CA ALA A 112 5.60 -6.51 14.16
C ALA A 112 6.53 -6.49 12.93
N ASN A 113 7.12 -5.33 12.64
CA ASN A 113 7.87 -5.04 11.42
C ASN A 113 9.38 -4.83 11.61
N GLY A 114 9.89 -5.07 12.83
CA GLY A 114 11.29 -4.81 13.17
C GLY A 114 12.31 -5.76 12.54
N TRP A 115 11.85 -6.89 11.97
CA TRP A 115 12.69 -7.96 11.40
C TRP A 115 13.58 -7.51 10.23
N PHE A 116 13.28 -6.38 9.58
CA PHE A 116 14.00 -5.91 8.39
C PHE A 116 15.50 -5.71 8.60
N GLY A 117 15.93 -5.32 9.81
CA GLY A 117 17.37 -5.18 10.12
C GLY A 117 18.09 -6.51 10.33
N THR A 118 17.34 -7.60 10.51
CA THR A 118 17.86 -8.92 10.87
C THR A 118 18.09 -9.78 9.63
N PHE A 119 17.15 -9.76 8.69
CA PHE A 119 17.13 -10.61 7.49
C PHE A 119 17.53 -9.87 6.21
N GLY A 120 17.75 -10.60 5.11
CA GLY A 120 18.08 -10.01 3.80
C GLY A 120 19.57 -9.65 3.64
N LYS A 121 20.45 -10.34 4.37
CA LYS A 121 21.90 -10.22 4.28
C LYS A 121 22.47 -11.10 3.16
N GLU A 122 23.66 -10.76 2.70
CA GLU A 122 24.44 -11.60 1.79
C GLU A 122 25.15 -12.74 2.56
N PRO A 123 25.25 -13.95 1.96
CA PRO A 123 24.58 -14.38 0.74
C PRO A 123 23.07 -14.58 0.94
N PRO A 124 22.21 -14.30 -0.07
CA PRO A 124 20.77 -14.46 0.08
C PRO A 124 20.37 -15.93 0.26
N PRO A 125 19.34 -16.22 1.07
CA PRO A 125 18.79 -17.56 1.22
C PRO A 125 18.42 -18.23 -0.10
N ALA A 126 18.50 -19.57 -0.15
CA ALA A 126 18.19 -20.33 -1.36
C ALA A 126 16.72 -20.15 -1.81
N ASP A 127 15.80 -20.11 -0.84
CA ASP A 127 14.36 -19.91 -1.07
C ASP A 127 14.09 -18.54 -1.71
N PRO A 128 13.56 -18.48 -2.94
CA PRO A 128 13.29 -17.23 -3.64
C PRO A 128 12.07 -16.47 -3.10
N LEU A 129 11.42 -16.96 -2.03
CA LEU A 129 10.27 -16.34 -1.37
C LEU A 129 10.55 -15.98 0.10
N PHE A 130 11.80 -16.11 0.57
CA PHE A 130 12.15 -16.03 1.99
C PHE A 130 11.67 -14.74 2.70
N LEU A 131 12.09 -13.57 2.24
CA LEU A 131 11.64 -12.26 2.76
C LEU A 131 10.15 -12.05 2.46
N GLY A 132 9.67 -12.51 1.29
CA GLY A 132 8.27 -12.48 0.93
C GLY A 132 7.35 -13.23 1.91
N LYS A 133 7.84 -14.31 2.53
CA LYS A 133 7.14 -15.08 3.57
C LYS A 133 7.12 -14.33 4.90
N ILE A 134 8.28 -13.83 5.37
CA ILE A 134 8.39 -13.03 6.59
C ILE A 134 7.50 -11.78 6.52
N ARG A 135 7.48 -11.10 5.36
CA ARG A 135 6.60 -9.95 5.10
C ARG A 135 5.13 -10.29 5.26
N LEU A 136 4.73 -11.45 4.73
CA LEU A 136 3.34 -11.85 4.76
C LEU A 136 2.92 -12.19 6.18
N GLU A 137 3.74 -12.94 6.91
CA GLU A 137 3.53 -13.22 8.33
C GLU A 137 3.47 -11.94 9.17
N ALA A 138 4.37 -10.98 8.99
CA ALA A 138 4.27 -9.68 9.68
C ALA A 138 2.99 -8.90 9.30
N ALA A 139 2.45 -9.11 8.10
CA ALA A 139 1.24 -8.43 7.66
C ALA A 139 -0.05 -9.10 8.14
N THR A 140 -0.07 -10.44 8.27
CA THR A 140 -1.28 -11.22 8.60
C THR A 140 -1.28 -11.77 10.03
N GLY A 141 -0.10 -12.02 10.59
CA GLY A 141 0.14 -12.80 11.81
C GLY A 141 -0.25 -14.28 11.66
N GLU A 142 -0.16 -14.79 10.43
CA GLU A 142 -0.29 -16.21 10.09
C GLU A 142 1.09 -16.78 9.78
N ASP A 143 1.31 -18.04 10.13
CA ASP A 143 2.58 -18.74 9.94
C ASP A 143 2.88 -18.94 8.44
N PHE A 144 3.84 -18.19 7.93
CA PHE A 144 4.33 -18.30 6.55
C PHE A 144 5.83 -18.58 6.48
N SER A 145 6.55 -18.43 7.59
CA SER A 145 8.01 -18.36 7.62
C SER A 145 8.59 -19.07 8.84
N ASP A 146 9.51 -20.00 8.61
CA ASP A 146 10.16 -20.77 9.69
C ASP A 146 11.15 -19.97 10.56
N VAL A 147 11.38 -18.68 10.25
CA VAL A 147 12.40 -17.84 10.92
C VAL A 147 11.85 -16.72 11.79
N VAL A 148 10.52 -16.55 11.83
CA VAL A 148 9.83 -15.60 12.71
C VAL A 148 8.62 -16.30 13.32
N SER A 149 8.07 -15.75 14.40
CA SER A 149 6.80 -16.22 14.96
C SER A 149 5.99 -15.00 15.40
N ILE A 150 5.17 -14.49 14.49
CA ILE A 150 4.33 -13.32 14.71
C ILE A 150 2.88 -13.78 14.83
N PRO A 151 2.26 -13.75 16.01
CA PRO A 151 0.88 -14.19 16.17
C PRO A 151 -0.08 -13.16 15.59
N ARG A 152 -1.29 -13.62 15.24
CA ARG A 152 -2.36 -12.81 14.64
C ARG A 152 -2.55 -11.42 15.26
N PRO A 153 -2.62 -11.24 16.60
CA PRO A 153 -2.78 -9.91 17.21
C PRO A 153 -1.74 -8.88 16.80
N ASP A 154 -0.51 -9.32 16.49
CA ASP A 154 0.64 -8.45 16.26
C ASP A 154 0.92 -8.18 14.77
N GLY A 155 0.18 -8.87 13.89
CA GLY A 155 0.15 -8.63 12.46
C GLY A 155 -0.58 -7.34 12.08
N MET A 156 -0.15 -6.70 10.98
CA MET A 156 -0.72 -5.44 10.48
C MET A 156 -2.25 -5.48 10.32
N LYS A 157 -2.77 -6.57 9.74
CA LYS A 157 -4.20 -6.76 9.46
C LYS A 157 -5.06 -6.69 10.73
N GLU A 158 -4.68 -7.41 11.77
CA GLU A 158 -5.44 -7.42 13.03
C GLU A 158 -5.28 -6.09 13.78
N ARG A 159 -4.06 -5.53 13.83
CA ARG A 159 -3.81 -4.20 14.40
C ARG A 159 -4.71 -3.13 13.78
N ALA A 160 -4.80 -3.10 12.45
CA ALA A 160 -5.67 -2.17 11.73
C ALA A 160 -7.15 -2.36 12.07
N LEU A 161 -7.62 -3.60 12.14
CA LEU A 161 -9.01 -3.89 12.52
C LEU A 161 -9.32 -3.39 13.94
N GLN A 162 -8.47 -3.71 14.92
CA GLN A 162 -8.68 -3.31 16.30
C GLN A 162 -8.61 -1.79 16.46
N PHE A 163 -7.68 -1.13 15.76
CA PHE A 163 -7.59 0.32 15.79
C PHE A 163 -8.82 0.99 15.16
N VAL A 164 -9.31 0.51 14.01
CA VAL A 164 -10.55 1.03 13.38
C VAL A 164 -11.76 0.82 14.30
N LYS A 165 -11.88 -0.34 14.97
CA LYS A 165 -12.92 -0.58 16.00
C LYS A 165 -12.83 0.40 17.16
N HIS A 166 -11.62 0.70 17.62
CA HIS A 166 -11.39 1.71 18.65
C HIS A 166 -11.84 3.10 18.17
N LEU A 167 -11.40 3.52 16.98
CA LEU A 167 -11.73 4.82 16.38
C LEU A 167 -13.24 4.99 16.15
N ALA A 168 -13.95 3.92 15.79
CA ALA A 168 -15.41 3.95 15.66
C ALA A 168 -16.11 4.33 16.98
N LYS A 169 -15.52 3.96 18.12
CA LYS A 169 -16.03 4.31 19.46
C LYS A 169 -15.54 5.68 19.94
N SER A 170 -14.25 5.98 19.75
CA SER A 170 -13.64 7.21 20.29
C SER A 170 -13.81 8.44 19.40
N ASN A 171 -14.13 8.25 18.11
CA ASN A 171 -14.40 9.33 17.16
C ASN A 171 -15.56 8.96 16.20
N PRO A 172 -16.81 8.87 16.71
CA PRO A 172 -17.98 8.50 15.90
C PRO A 172 -18.28 9.50 14.76
N GLN A 173 -17.82 10.76 14.87
CA GLN A 173 -17.93 11.78 13.83
C GLN A 173 -17.17 11.39 12.56
N GLY A 174 -16.06 10.68 12.72
CA GLY A 174 -15.23 10.16 11.64
C GLY A 174 -15.82 8.96 10.91
N LYS A 175 -16.89 8.33 11.40
CA LYS A 175 -17.57 7.20 10.71
C LYS A 175 -16.64 6.02 10.35
N TRP A 176 -15.72 5.69 11.26
CA TRP A 176 -14.72 4.64 11.05
C TRP A 176 -15.32 3.24 10.91
N ASP A 177 -16.53 3.01 11.45
CA ASP A 177 -17.31 1.78 11.30
C ASP A 177 -17.63 1.45 9.84
N PHE A 178 -17.62 2.44 8.94
CA PHE A 178 -17.80 2.26 7.49
C PHE A 178 -16.75 1.35 6.84
N PHE A 179 -15.60 1.14 7.49
CA PHE A 179 -14.50 0.30 7.00
C PHE A 179 -14.48 -1.10 7.61
N ILE A 180 -15.40 -1.42 8.51
CA ILE A 180 -15.50 -2.74 9.14
C ILE A 180 -16.44 -3.61 8.29
N SER A 181 -16.10 -4.89 8.11
CA SER A 181 -16.97 -5.87 7.44
C SER A 181 -18.29 -6.04 8.19
N ALA A 182 -19.32 -6.54 7.49
CA ALA A 182 -20.66 -6.69 8.08
C ALA A 182 -20.70 -7.62 9.30
N ASP A 183 -19.83 -8.62 9.35
CA ASP A 183 -19.69 -9.54 10.49
C ASP A 183 -18.80 -8.99 11.62
N GLY A 184 -18.19 -7.82 11.43
CA GLY A 184 -17.33 -7.19 12.42
C GLY A 184 -15.94 -7.81 12.56
N ASN A 185 -15.56 -8.81 11.76
CA ASN A 185 -14.34 -9.60 11.96
C ASN A 185 -13.18 -9.24 11.04
N ASP A 186 -13.39 -8.36 10.08
CA ASP A 186 -12.35 -7.90 9.15
C ASP A 186 -12.59 -6.44 8.72
N LEU A 187 -11.66 -5.90 7.95
CA LEU A 187 -11.83 -4.65 7.23
C LEU A 187 -12.46 -4.91 5.85
N ARG A 188 -13.19 -3.91 5.34
CA ARG A 188 -13.66 -3.87 3.95
C ARG A 188 -12.50 -3.57 3.02
N TRP A 189 -11.68 -4.58 2.70
CA TRP A 189 -10.45 -4.41 1.90
C TRP A 189 -10.68 -3.81 0.51
N ASP A 190 -11.88 -3.94 -0.06
CA ASP A 190 -12.32 -3.25 -1.30
C ASP A 190 -12.41 -1.72 -1.16
N ARG A 191 -12.22 -1.20 0.06
CA ARG A 191 -12.15 0.23 0.39
C ARG A 191 -10.81 0.64 1.00
N VAL A 192 -9.87 -0.29 1.12
CA VAL A 192 -8.57 -0.04 1.76
C VAL A 192 -7.49 0.21 0.72
N ILE A 193 -6.76 1.30 0.91
CA ILE A 193 -5.52 1.64 0.22
C ILE A 193 -4.37 1.24 1.13
N VAL A 194 -3.49 0.33 0.69
CA VAL A 194 -2.29 -0.02 1.45
C VAL A 194 -1.12 0.75 0.87
N ALA A 195 -0.49 1.60 1.69
CA ALA A 195 0.55 2.51 1.24
C ALA A 195 1.81 2.38 2.11
N GLY A 196 2.98 2.56 1.50
CA GLY A 196 4.22 2.52 2.26
C GLY A 196 5.40 3.10 1.50
N SER A 197 6.47 3.35 2.22
CA SER A 197 7.78 3.76 1.68
C SER A 197 8.82 2.71 2.05
N SER A 198 9.82 2.47 1.19
CA SER A 198 10.94 1.58 1.48
C SER A 198 10.45 0.18 1.91
N HIS A 199 10.79 -0.27 3.12
CA HIS A 199 10.27 -1.49 3.72
C HIS A 199 8.73 -1.59 3.66
N GLY A 200 8.03 -0.50 3.99
CA GLY A 200 6.57 -0.43 3.95
C GLY A 200 6.01 -0.56 2.55
N SER A 201 6.70 -0.03 1.54
CA SER A 201 6.32 -0.20 0.13
C SER A 201 6.38 -1.67 -0.27
N THR A 202 7.42 -2.39 0.16
CA THR A 202 7.56 -3.80 -0.14
C THR A 202 6.48 -4.63 0.55
N THR A 203 6.24 -4.39 1.84
CA THR A 203 5.17 -5.09 2.58
C THR A 203 3.79 -4.78 2.01
N ALA A 204 3.52 -3.54 1.60
CA ALA A 204 2.25 -3.17 0.96
C ALA A 204 2.01 -3.99 -0.32
N ALA A 205 3.03 -4.09 -1.18
CA ALA A 205 2.95 -4.86 -2.42
C ALA A 205 2.78 -6.37 -2.15
N ARG A 206 3.60 -6.93 -1.24
CA ARG A 206 3.55 -8.35 -0.91
C ARG A 206 2.21 -8.75 -0.29
N PHE A 207 1.66 -7.92 0.60
CA PHE A 207 0.34 -8.13 1.17
C PHE A 207 -0.74 -8.05 0.10
N ALA A 208 -0.70 -7.08 -0.81
CA ALA A 208 -1.71 -6.91 -1.87
C ALA A 208 -1.73 -8.04 -2.91
N ILE A 209 -0.60 -8.74 -3.10
CA ILE A 209 -0.57 -9.98 -3.89
C ILE A 209 -1.40 -11.08 -3.20
N HIS A 210 -1.39 -11.15 -1.87
CA HIS A 210 -2.14 -12.14 -1.10
C HIS A 210 -3.61 -11.73 -0.85
N GLN A 211 -3.83 -10.51 -0.39
CA GLN A 211 -5.14 -9.93 -0.07
C GLN A 211 -5.53 -8.93 -1.16
N LYS A 212 -6.70 -9.11 -1.77
CA LYS A 212 -7.24 -8.10 -2.69
C LYS A 212 -7.55 -6.82 -1.93
N VAL A 213 -6.99 -5.70 -2.38
CA VAL A 213 -7.24 -4.36 -1.83
C VAL A 213 -7.71 -3.39 -2.91
N ASP A 214 -8.19 -2.21 -2.52
CA ASP A 214 -8.65 -1.20 -3.49
C ASP A 214 -7.50 -0.61 -4.31
N ARG A 215 -6.38 -0.30 -3.64
CA ARG A 215 -5.22 0.38 -4.23
C ARG A 215 -3.95 0.10 -3.42
N VAL A 216 -2.81 0.10 -4.10
CA VAL A 216 -1.49 0.06 -3.48
C VAL A 216 -0.69 1.29 -3.90
N VAL A 217 -0.08 2.00 -2.95
CA VAL A 217 0.82 3.13 -3.22
C VAL A 217 2.21 2.82 -2.68
N MET A 218 3.19 2.84 -3.58
CA MET A 218 4.55 2.36 -3.36
C MET A 218 5.55 3.49 -3.55
N PHE A 219 6.12 4.00 -2.45
CA PHE A 219 7.20 4.97 -2.49
C PHE A 219 8.55 4.26 -2.34
N CYS A 220 9.53 4.58 -3.19
CA CYS A 220 10.90 4.04 -3.15
C CYS A 220 10.99 2.53 -2.86
N GLY A 221 10.19 1.76 -3.59
CA GLY A 221 10.05 0.31 -3.48
C GLY A 221 9.11 -0.24 -4.56
N PRO A 222 8.80 -1.54 -4.54
CA PRO A 222 9.28 -2.58 -3.62
C PRO A 222 10.76 -2.94 -3.80
N ARG A 223 11.39 -3.39 -2.71
CA ARG A 223 12.74 -4.00 -2.68
C ARG A 223 12.64 -5.40 -2.09
N ASP A 224 13.14 -6.41 -2.81
CA ASP A 224 13.60 -7.73 -2.34
C ASP A 224 14.32 -8.33 -3.56
N GLN A 225 15.54 -7.84 -3.79
CA GLN A 225 16.12 -7.84 -5.14
C GLN A 225 16.45 -9.22 -5.74
N TYR A 226 16.53 -10.25 -4.90
CA TYR A 226 16.83 -11.63 -5.32
C TYR A 226 15.59 -12.53 -5.37
N GLU A 227 14.46 -12.04 -4.91
CA GLU A 227 13.23 -12.82 -4.78
C GLU A 227 12.33 -12.67 -5.99
N SER A 228 11.41 -13.63 -6.12
CA SER A 228 10.45 -13.71 -7.22
C SER A 228 8.99 -13.67 -6.74
N TRP A 229 8.74 -13.36 -5.46
CA TRP A 229 7.37 -13.29 -4.93
C TRP A 229 6.52 -12.25 -5.66
N GLN A 230 7.14 -11.23 -6.29
CA GLN A 230 6.49 -10.20 -7.08
C GLN A 230 5.71 -10.77 -8.28
N GLU A 231 6.11 -11.94 -8.79
CA GLU A 231 5.50 -12.62 -9.94
C GLU A 231 4.38 -13.59 -9.53
N LEU A 232 4.17 -13.81 -8.23
CA LEU A 232 3.11 -14.69 -7.76
C LEU A 232 1.74 -14.21 -8.26
N PRO A 233 0.77 -15.14 -8.46
CA PRO A 233 -0.60 -14.76 -8.76
C PRO A 233 -1.14 -13.74 -7.74
N SER A 234 -1.52 -12.57 -8.23
CA SER A 234 -1.91 -11.43 -7.39
C SER A 234 -3.43 -11.35 -7.23
N ALA A 235 -3.90 -11.34 -5.98
CA ALA A 235 -5.29 -11.09 -5.63
C ALA A 235 -5.71 -9.65 -6.00
N THR A 236 -4.80 -8.68 -5.90
CA THR A 236 -5.00 -7.31 -6.36
C THR A 236 -4.59 -7.18 -7.84
N PRO A 237 -5.46 -6.70 -8.73
CA PRO A 237 -5.08 -6.42 -10.12
C PRO A 237 -3.93 -5.42 -10.25
N SER A 238 -2.98 -5.69 -11.17
CA SER A 238 -1.79 -4.84 -11.39
C SER A 238 -2.10 -3.37 -11.72
N ASN A 239 -3.27 -3.03 -12.27
CA ASN A 239 -3.69 -1.64 -12.52
C ASN A 239 -3.98 -0.83 -11.24
N ARG A 240 -3.99 -1.47 -10.07
CA ARG A 240 -4.24 -0.83 -8.77
C ARG A 240 -2.97 -0.52 -7.97
N PHE A 241 -1.81 -0.89 -8.49
CA PHE A 241 -0.51 -0.58 -7.90
C PHE A 241 0.08 0.66 -8.55
N PHE A 242 0.58 1.58 -7.74
CA PHE A 242 1.19 2.84 -8.19
C PHE A 242 2.56 3.01 -7.54
N GLY A 243 3.60 3.16 -8.36
CA GLY A 243 4.98 3.38 -7.93
C GLY A 243 5.44 4.82 -8.11
N PHE A 244 6.19 5.35 -7.14
CA PHE A 244 6.92 6.60 -7.25
C PHE A 244 8.31 6.48 -6.59
N SER A 245 9.37 6.76 -7.34
CA SER A 245 10.74 6.70 -6.83
C SER A 245 11.63 7.81 -7.40
N HIS A 246 12.80 8.03 -6.80
CA HIS A 246 13.81 8.96 -7.28
C HIS A 246 14.91 8.20 -8.04
N VAL A 247 15.38 8.70 -9.17
CA VAL A 247 16.36 7.97 -10.01
C VAL A 247 17.73 7.78 -9.33
N LEU A 248 18.11 8.69 -8.42
CA LEU A 248 19.32 8.58 -7.60
C LEU A 248 19.17 7.70 -6.34
N ASP A 249 17.98 7.18 -6.05
CA ASP A 249 17.80 6.24 -4.95
C ASP A 249 18.66 4.99 -5.20
N GLY A 250 19.35 4.49 -4.17
CA GLY A 250 20.16 3.28 -4.25
C GLY A 250 19.39 2.06 -4.77
N GLY A 251 18.09 1.91 -4.43
CA GLY A 251 17.28 0.83 -4.96
C GLY A 251 16.87 1.02 -6.43
N TRP A 252 16.83 2.26 -6.93
CA TRP A 252 16.65 2.52 -8.35
C TRP A 252 17.94 2.23 -9.13
N LYS A 253 19.07 2.77 -8.67
CA LYS A 253 20.40 2.56 -9.27
C LYS A 253 20.84 1.09 -9.28
N GLY A 254 20.36 0.30 -8.32
CA GLY A 254 20.59 -1.14 -8.26
C GLY A 254 19.59 -1.99 -9.05
N ASP A 255 18.72 -1.39 -9.86
CA ASP A 255 17.64 -2.03 -10.61
C ASP A 255 16.59 -2.76 -9.76
N HIS A 256 16.54 -2.54 -8.43
CA HIS A 256 15.60 -3.23 -7.56
C HIS A 256 14.15 -2.82 -7.87
N TYR A 257 13.93 -1.52 -8.12
CA TYR A 257 12.58 -0.95 -8.26
C TYR A 257 12.01 -1.14 -9.66
N CYS A 258 12.78 -0.80 -10.71
CA CYS A 258 12.34 -1.04 -12.09
C CYS A 258 12.02 -2.54 -12.29
N ARG A 259 12.87 -3.44 -11.75
CA ARG A 259 12.65 -4.88 -11.80
C ARG A 259 11.35 -5.24 -11.10
N SER A 260 11.17 -4.83 -9.85
CA SER A 260 9.95 -5.14 -9.10
C SER A 260 8.69 -4.63 -9.81
N TRP A 261 8.73 -3.46 -10.43
CA TRP A 261 7.59 -2.90 -11.17
C TRP A 261 7.28 -3.68 -12.45
N ILE A 262 8.29 -4.20 -13.15
CA ILE A 262 8.11 -5.10 -14.29
C ILE A 262 7.52 -6.43 -13.84
N LEU A 263 8.02 -7.04 -12.76
CA LEU A 263 7.51 -8.31 -12.21
C LEU A 263 6.06 -8.21 -11.75
N LEU A 264 5.68 -7.08 -11.13
CA LEU A 264 4.29 -6.75 -10.79
C LEU A 264 3.42 -6.44 -12.02
N GLY A 265 4.04 -6.30 -13.20
CA GLY A 265 3.38 -6.04 -14.48
C GLY A 265 2.83 -4.62 -14.63
N LEU A 266 3.46 -3.63 -13.98
CA LEU A 266 3.01 -2.23 -14.05
C LEU A 266 3.21 -1.62 -15.44
N ASN A 267 4.13 -2.17 -16.24
CA ASN A 267 4.36 -1.78 -17.63
C ASN A 267 3.16 -2.03 -18.55
N ARG A 268 2.22 -2.90 -18.14
CA ARG A 268 0.94 -3.08 -18.84
C ARG A 268 -0.01 -1.88 -18.70
N HIS A 269 0.31 -0.91 -17.84
CA HIS A 269 -0.57 0.20 -17.46
C HIS A 269 0.09 1.57 -17.67
N GLY A 270 0.98 1.71 -18.65
CA GLY A 270 1.65 2.96 -19.01
C GLY A 270 3.18 2.90 -18.96
N PRO A 271 3.88 3.80 -19.68
CA PRO A 271 5.35 3.89 -19.69
C PRO A 271 5.91 4.29 -18.33
N LEU A 272 7.22 4.17 -18.13
CA LEU A 272 7.92 4.88 -17.06
C LEU A 272 7.88 6.39 -17.33
N VAL A 273 7.37 7.18 -16.39
CA VAL A 273 7.18 8.63 -16.59
C VAL A 273 8.00 9.43 -15.58
N ASN A 274 8.84 10.33 -16.10
CA ASN A 274 9.48 11.37 -15.29
C ASN A 274 8.48 12.52 -15.04
N VAL A 275 8.13 12.73 -13.77
CA VAL A 275 7.13 13.72 -13.31
C VAL A 275 7.62 15.16 -13.34
N ASP A 276 8.93 15.39 -13.39
CA ASP A 276 9.52 16.73 -13.48
C ASP A 276 9.47 17.26 -14.93
N LYS A 277 9.30 16.34 -15.90
CA LYS A 277 9.22 16.62 -17.34
C LYS A 277 7.81 16.48 -17.92
N ASN A 278 6.89 15.83 -17.20
CA ASN A 278 5.54 15.54 -17.65
C ASN A 278 4.52 15.97 -16.60
N LYS A 279 3.38 16.49 -17.05
CA LYS A 279 2.29 16.91 -16.15
C LYS A 279 1.29 15.78 -15.91
N THR A 280 0.53 15.89 -14.80
CA THR A 280 -0.65 15.05 -14.54
C THR A 280 -1.61 15.08 -15.75
N PRO A 281 -2.24 13.96 -16.17
CA PRO A 281 -2.34 12.66 -15.48
C PRO A 281 -1.20 11.68 -15.81
N TYR A 282 -0.01 12.15 -16.24
CA TYR A 282 1.17 11.30 -16.46
C TYR A 282 0.91 10.12 -17.42
N GLY A 283 0.10 10.35 -18.47
CA GLY A 283 -0.31 9.31 -19.40
C GLY A 283 -1.07 8.16 -18.74
N ASN A 284 -1.70 8.38 -17.58
CA ASN A 284 -2.35 7.38 -16.73
C ASN A 284 -1.40 6.26 -16.24
N SER A 285 -0.09 6.50 -16.22
CA SER A 285 0.91 5.51 -15.83
C SER A 285 0.85 5.09 -14.36
N ARG A 286 1.28 3.87 -14.09
CA ARG A 286 1.51 3.34 -12.73
C ARG A 286 2.96 3.45 -12.25
N ARG A 287 3.84 4.00 -13.09
CA ARG A 287 5.30 4.01 -12.89
C ARG A 287 5.84 5.42 -13.01
N LEU A 288 5.98 6.09 -11.88
CA LEU A 288 6.43 7.48 -11.83
C LEU A 288 7.84 7.56 -11.25
N ILE A 289 8.68 8.40 -11.83
CA ILE A 289 10.01 8.73 -11.30
C ILE A 289 10.23 10.23 -11.27
N THR A 290 11.18 10.65 -10.46
CA THR A 290 11.69 12.02 -10.42
C THR A 290 13.22 12.02 -10.52
N ASP A 291 13.76 13.02 -11.21
CA ASP A 291 15.18 13.38 -11.24
C ASP A 291 15.42 14.78 -10.63
N ALA A 292 14.49 15.23 -9.79
CA ALA A 292 14.59 16.50 -9.08
C ALA A 292 15.89 16.63 -8.29
N ASP A 293 16.39 17.86 -8.16
CA ASP A 293 17.69 18.08 -7.52
C ASP A 293 17.67 17.77 -6.02
N VAL A 294 18.28 16.63 -5.69
CA VAL A 294 18.55 16.17 -4.32
C VAL A 294 20.00 16.41 -3.90
N LYS A 295 20.77 17.23 -4.64
CA LYS A 295 22.18 17.55 -4.40
C LYS A 295 23.09 16.32 -4.45
N ASN A 296 22.81 15.40 -5.37
CA ASN A 296 23.51 14.11 -5.52
C ASN A 296 23.54 13.24 -4.24
N ASP A 297 22.62 13.47 -3.30
CA ASP A 297 22.49 12.70 -2.07
C ASP A 297 21.46 11.58 -2.28
N ASP A 298 21.93 10.33 -2.29
CA ASP A 298 21.09 9.15 -2.48
C ASP A 298 20.21 8.82 -1.27
N LYS A 299 20.62 9.21 -0.06
CA LYS A 299 19.78 9.09 1.15
C LYS A 299 18.64 10.10 1.10
N ARG A 300 18.92 11.32 0.63
CA ARG A 300 17.88 12.31 0.37
C ARG A 300 16.96 11.83 -0.74
N ALA A 301 17.50 11.30 -1.85
CA ALA A 301 16.71 10.71 -2.94
C ALA A 301 15.70 9.68 -2.42
N HIS A 302 16.14 8.78 -1.55
CA HIS A 302 15.31 7.73 -0.96
C HIS A 302 14.10 8.28 -0.18
N SER A 303 14.25 9.44 0.45
CA SER A 303 13.20 10.05 1.28
C SER A 303 12.41 11.15 0.57
N ALA A 304 12.92 11.69 -0.55
CA ALA A 304 12.38 12.87 -1.23
C ALA A 304 11.00 12.65 -1.87
N VAL A 305 10.61 11.40 -2.09
CA VAL A 305 9.35 11.03 -2.77
C VAL A 305 8.12 11.05 -1.85
N THR A 306 8.31 11.31 -0.56
CA THR A 306 7.22 11.50 0.42
C THR A 306 7.26 12.92 1.01
N PRO A 307 6.12 13.52 1.42
CA PRO A 307 6.12 14.83 2.07
C PRO A 307 7.00 14.84 3.32
N GLY A 308 7.90 15.81 3.44
CA GLY A 308 8.83 15.88 4.57
C GLY A 308 10.05 16.76 4.32
N GLY A 309 11.05 16.65 5.21
CA GLY A 309 12.27 17.46 5.14
C GLY A 309 13.16 17.18 3.92
N ALA A 310 13.14 15.95 3.40
CA ALA A 310 13.93 15.57 2.23
C ALA A 310 13.28 15.97 0.89
N ALA A 311 11.95 16.13 0.87
CA ALA A 311 11.19 16.44 -0.34
C ALA A 311 11.64 17.76 -0.96
N VAL A 312 11.64 17.77 -2.29
CA VAL A 312 12.10 18.93 -3.06
C VAL A 312 11.01 20.01 -3.04
N LYS A 313 11.44 21.24 -2.86
CA LYS A 313 10.61 22.44 -2.82
C LYS A 313 11.10 23.44 -3.85
N ASP A 314 10.19 24.22 -4.41
CA ASP A 314 10.53 25.35 -5.26
C ASP A 314 11.08 26.53 -4.44
N ALA A 315 11.42 27.63 -5.13
CA ALA A 315 11.95 28.85 -4.51
C ALA A 315 10.99 29.50 -3.50
N ASN A 316 9.68 29.21 -3.59
CA ASN A 316 8.66 29.71 -2.67
C ASN A 316 8.41 28.74 -1.50
N GLY A 317 9.16 27.64 -1.42
CA GLY A 317 9.00 26.62 -0.39
C GLY A 317 7.84 25.65 -0.63
N LYS A 318 7.20 25.68 -1.81
CA LYS A 318 6.12 24.75 -2.16
C LYS A 318 6.70 23.43 -2.64
N TYR A 319 6.11 22.31 -2.22
CA TYR A 319 6.49 20.99 -2.70
C TYR A 319 6.22 20.85 -4.20
N ILE A 320 7.22 20.39 -4.96
CA ILE A 320 7.10 20.23 -6.41
C ILE A 320 6.29 18.98 -6.81
N HIS A 321 6.15 18.01 -5.90
CA HIS A 321 5.48 16.72 -6.14
C HIS A 321 4.05 16.63 -5.57
N GLU A 322 3.40 17.75 -5.26
CA GLU A 322 2.00 17.76 -4.78
C GLU A 322 1.04 17.00 -5.71
N ASP A 323 1.14 17.26 -7.01
CA ASP A 323 0.27 16.63 -8.00
C ASP A 323 0.57 15.13 -8.16
N VAL A 324 1.80 14.71 -7.86
CA VAL A 324 2.18 13.29 -7.84
C VAL A 324 1.48 12.60 -6.68
N TRP A 325 1.56 13.13 -5.46
CA TRP A 325 0.88 12.54 -4.30
C TRP A 325 -0.64 12.50 -4.51
N ARG A 326 -1.24 13.58 -5.02
CA ARG A 326 -2.66 13.60 -5.35
C ARG A 326 -3.02 12.52 -6.38
N TYR A 327 -2.22 12.37 -7.43
CA TYR A 327 -2.41 11.36 -8.47
C TYR A 327 -2.35 9.94 -7.90
N LEU A 328 -1.30 9.62 -7.13
CA LEU A 328 -1.09 8.28 -6.57
C LEU A 328 -2.26 7.81 -5.70
N PHE A 329 -2.89 8.71 -4.94
CA PHE A 329 -4.00 8.36 -4.04
C PHE A 329 -5.40 8.50 -4.65
N ASN A 330 -5.59 9.33 -5.68
CA ASN A 330 -6.93 9.67 -6.18
C ASN A 330 -7.19 9.29 -7.65
N HIS A 331 -6.16 9.08 -8.47
CA HIS A 331 -6.36 8.81 -9.89
C HIS A 331 -7.20 7.54 -10.10
N PRO A 332 -8.24 7.54 -10.96
CA PRO A 332 -9.08 6.35 -11.16
C PRO A 332 -8.28 5.13 -11.60
N VAL A 333 -8.43 4.02 -10.87
CA VAL A 333 -7.66 2.79 -11.10
C VAL A 333 -7.99 2.10 -12.43
N GLU A 334 -9.17 2.36 -12.98
CA GLU A 334 -9.61 1.85 -14.29
C GLU A 334 -9.10 2.72 -15.47
N LYS A 335 -8.55 3.91 -15.19
CA LYS A 335 -7.85 4.72 -16.20
C LYS A 335 -6.37 4.34 -16.21
N THR A 336 -5.97 3.58 -17.23
CA THR A 336 -4.61 3.05 -17.41
C THR A 336 -3.95 3.64 -18.64
N GLY A 337 -2.61 3.76 -18.61
CA GLY A 337 -1.83 4.14 -19.79
C GLY A 337 -1.68 2.98 -20.78
N GLU A 338 -1.21 3.28 -21.99
CA GLU A 338 -0.89 2.26 -22.99
C GLU A 338 0.22 1.32 -22.48
N ALA A 339 0.02 0.02 -22.69
CA ALA A 339 1.01 -0.98 -22.31
C ALA A 339 2.32 -0.77 -23.08
N THR A 340 3.44 -0.87 -22.39
CA THR A 340 4.77 -0.83 -23.00
C THR A 340 5.53 -2.12 -22.75
N ALA A 341 6.52 -2.40 -23.60
CA ALA A 341 7.51 -3.41 -23.31
C ALA A 341 8.23 -3.12 -21.97
N ALA A 342 8.79 -4.15 -21.36
CA ALA A 342 9.71 -4.00 -20.24
C ALA A 342 10.94 -3.22 -20.70
N GLU A 343 11.47 -2.36 -19.82
CA GLU A 343 12.68 -1.61 -20.10
C GLU A 343 13.90 -2.54 -20.27
N ASN A 344 14.73 -2.29 -21.30
CA ASN A 344 15.91 -3.12 -21.59
C ASN A 344 17.12 -2.79 -20.70
N ASP A 345 17.13 -1.60 -20.09
CA ASP A 345 18.21 -1.12 -19.22
C ASP A 345 18.03 -1.51 -17.74
N CYS A 346 16.95 -2.23 -17.41
CA CYS A 346 16.71 -2.74 -16.07
C CYS A 346 17.16 -4.21 -15.95
N LYS A 347 18.14 -4.49 -15.08
CA LYS A 347 18.63 -5.87 -14.88
C LYS A 347 17.61 -6.73 -14.11
N MET A 348 17.01 -7.69 -14.81
CA MET A 348 15.97 -8.58 -14.24
C MET A 348 16.49 -9.71 -13.35
N ILE A 349 17.74 -10.14 -13.52
CA ILE A 349 18.36 -11.20 -12.71
C ILE A 349 19.52 -10.61 -11.92
N LEU A 350 19.30 -10.36 -10.63
CA LEU A 350 20.27 -9.68 -9.76
C LEU A 350 21.14 -10.62 -8.94
N ARG A 351 20.73 -11.87 -8.75
CA ARG A 351 21.56 -12.88 -8.10
C ARG A 351 22.80 -13.14 -8.95
N SER A 352 23.99 -13.16 -8.33
CA SER A 352 25.21 -13.57 -9.03
C SER A 352 25.05 -15.01 -9.51
N LYS A 353 25.62 -15.33 -10.68
CA LYS A 353 25.83 -16.74 -11.06
C LYS A 353 26.84 -17.29 -10.05
N GLN A 354 26.42 -18.27 -9.25
CA GLN A 354 27.32 -19.02 -8.37
C GLN A 354 28.35 -19.80 -9.18
#